data_AF-A0A377JXT1-F1
#
_entry.id   AF-A0A377JXT1-F1
#
_cell.length_a   1.000
_cell.length_b   1.000
_cell.length_c   1.000
_cell.angle_alpha   90.00
_cell.angle_beta   90.00
_cell.angle_gamma   90.00
#
_symmetry.space_group_name_H-M   'P 1'
#
loop_
_entity.id
_entity.type
_entity.pdbx_description
1 polymer ?
#
loop_
_entity_poly.entity_id
_entity_poly.type
_entity_poly.pdbx_seq_one_letter_code
_entity_poly.pdbx_strand_id
1 'polypeptide(L)' 'MKNQINPDNIYWGYRGGTLDINGNDLTFHKLNAFDDGAIITSNGRLARLTLSLNEKTATIYHGNFKNDLSVTK' A
#
# COMPACT_ATOMS: atom_id res chain seq x y z
N MET A 1 -3.57 -7.69 -16.05
CA MET A 1 -2.76 -8.78 -15.48
C MET A 1 -3.01 -8.77 -13.98
N LYS A 2 -3.59 -9.82 -13.39
CA LYS A 2 -3.77 -9.92 -11.94
C LYS A 2 -2.72 -10.87 -11.37
N ASN A 3 -2.28 -10.62 -10.14
CA ASN A 3 -1.42 -11.49 -9.31
C ASN A 3 0.10 -11.51 -9.62
N GLN A 4 0.71 -10.40 -10.07
CA GLN A 4 2.16 -10.38 -10.23
C GLN A 4 2.94 -10.42 -8.89
N ILE A 5 2.35 -9.92 -7.80
CA ILE A 5 3.02 -9.77 -6.50
C ILE A 5 2.01 -10.04 -5.38
N ASN A 6 2.44 -10.70 -4.30
CA ASN A 6 1.72 -10.68 -3.04
C ASN A 6 2.03 -9.35 -2.31
N PRO A 7 1.04 -8.45 -2.09
CA PRO A 7 1.28 -7.16 -1.43
C PRO A 7 1.92 -7.30 -0.04
N ASP A 8 1.61 -8.37 0.68
CA ASP A 8 2.16 -8.62 2.01
C ASP A 8 3.67 -8.91 2.01
N ASN A 9 4.27 -9.17 0.85
CA ASN A 9 5.71 -9.37 0.73
C ASN A 9 6.48 -8.09 0.38
N ILE A 10 5.82 -6.93 0.37
CA ILE A 10 6.44 -5.64 0.09
C ILE A 10 6.96 -5.01 1.39
N TYR A 11 8.20 -4.52 1.32
CA TYR A 11 8.91 -3.87 2.42
C TYR A 11 9.54 -2.59 1.91
N TRP A 12 9.22 -1.47 2.56
CA TRP A 12 9.90 -0.20 2.36
C TRP A 12 10.93 -0.02 3.46
N GLY A 13 12.20 -0.15 3.08
CA GLY A 13 13.33 0.13 3.96
C GLY A 13 13.56 1.64 4.16
N TYR A 14 14.76 2.02 4.60
CA TYR A 14 15.13 3.41 4.82
C TYR A 14 14.90 4.29 3.58
N ARG A 15 14.22 5.43 3.75
CA ARG A 15 13.73 6.37 2.73
C ARG A 15 12.69 5.81 1.76
N GLY A 16 12.22 4.59 2.02
CA GLY A 16 11.17 3.92 1.30
C GLY A 16 11.34 3.88 -0.22
N GLY A 17 10.33 4.38 -0.93
CA GLY A 17 10.16 4.23 -2.37
C GLY A 17 8.69 4.14 -2.77
N THR A 18 8.42 4.17 -4.07
CA THR A 18 7.06 4.22 -4.61
C THR A 18 6.63 2.87 -5.17
N LEU A 19 5.51 2.35 -4.67
CA LEU A 19 4.72 1.31 -5.32
C LEU A 19 3.59 1.98 -6.10
N ASP A 20 3.70 1.97 -7.42
CA ASP A 20 2.60 2.33 -8.31
C ASP A 20 1.81 1.07 -8.68
N ILE A 21 0.55 1.02 -8.23
CA ILE A 21 -0.34 -0.12 -8.48
C ILE A 21 -1.07 0.01 -9.83
N ASN A 22 -0.92 1.14 -10.52
CA ASN A 22 -1.33 1.37 -11.92
C ASN A 22 -2.75 0.86 -12.24
N GLY A 23 -3.72 1.29 -11.43
CA GLY A 23 -5.13 0.94 -11.61
C GLY A 23 -5.51 -0.48 -11.18
N ASN A 24 -4.65 -1.21 -10.45
CA ASN A 24 -4.96 -2.54 -9.95
C ASN A 24 -5.36 -2.50 -8.48
N ASP A 25 -6.50 -3.10 -8.16
CA ASP A 25 -6.96 -3.24 -6.78
C ASP A 25 -6.04 -4.19 -6.01
N LEU A 26 -5.61 -3.79 -4.80
CA LEU A 26 -4.77 -4.57 -3.91
C LEU A 26 -5.38 -4.64 -2.51
N THR A 27 -5.14 -5.76 -1.82
CA THR A 27 -5.43 -5.93 -0.40
C THR A 27 -4.12 -6.14 0.35
N PHE A 28 -3.88 -5.34 1.39
CA PHE A 28 -2.78 -5.54 2.34
C PHE A 28 -3.34 -6.01 3.68
N HIS A 29 -2.67 -7.00 4.26
CA HIS A 29 -2.93 -7.45 5.63
C HIS A 29 -1.89 -6.91 6.63
N LYS A 30 -0.80 -6.35 6.10
CA LYS A 30 0.23 -5.61 6.85
C LYS A 30 0.87 -4.54 5.98
N LEU A 31 1.36 -3.46 6.58
CA LEU A 31 2.13 -2.42 5.91
C LEU A 31 3.52 -2.33 6.57
N ASN A 32 4.56 -2.71 5.83
CA ASN A 32 5.94 -2.68 6.33
C ASN A 32 6.67 -1.44 5.81
N ALA A 33 6.42 -0.30 6.45
CA ALA A 33 7.09 0.96 6.13
C ALA A 33 8.00 1.38 7.29
N PHE A 34 9.32 1.47 7.01
CA PHE A 34 10.29 1.92 8.00
C PHE A 34 10.10 3.40 8.37
N ASP A 35 9.81 4.24 7.36
CA ASP A 35 9.60 5.67 7.50
C ASP A 35 8.53 6.19 6.52
N ASP A 36 8.36 7.51 6.48
CA ASP A 36 7.41 8.21 5.63
C ASP A 36 7.79 8.21 4.14
N GLY A 37 8.98 7.75 3.78
CA GLY A 37 9.40 7.58 2.39
C GLY A 37 8.64 6.49 1.64
N ALA A 38 7.90 5.61 2.34
CA ALA A 38 7.04 4.62 1.71
C ALA A 38 5.83 5.28 1.04
N ILE A 39 5.65 5.07 -0.26
CA ILE A 39 4.53 5.65 -1.03
C ILE A 39 3.78 4.53 -1.75
N ILE A 40 2.47 4.49 -1.57
CA ILE A 40 1.56 3.70 -2.42
C ILE A 40 0.74 4.68 -3.24
N THR A 41 0.71 4.47 -4.55
CA THR A 41 -0.01 5.34 -5.48
C THR A 41 -0.66 4.52 -6.60
N SER A 42 -1.59 5.15 -7.30
CA SER A 42 -2.07 4.69 -8.60
C SER A 42 -2.02 5.88 -9.56
N ASN A 43 -1.34 5.72 -10.68
CA ASN A 43 -1.30 6.74 -11.73
C ASN A 43 -2.14 6.29 -12.94
N GLY A 44 -2.98 7.19 -13.46
CA GLY A 44 -3.68 7.01 -14.73
C GLY A 44 -5.00 6.23 -14.66
N ARG A 45 -5.31 5.58 -13.54
CA ARG A 45 -6.62 4.99 -13.27
C ARG A 45 -6.86 4.82 -11.76
N LEU A 46 -8.10 5.05 -11.34
CA LEU A 46 -8.55 4.76 -9.98
C LEU A 46 -8.30 3.29 -9.62
N ALA A 47 -7.70 3.07 -8.46
CA ALA A 47 -7.54 1.77 -7.85
C ALA A 47 -8.06 1.78 -6.40
N ARG A 48 -8.54 0.63 -5.94
CA ARG A 48 -8.92 0.44 -4.53
C ARG A 48 -7.80 -0.26 -3.78
N LEU A 49 -7.42 0.33 -2.65
CA LEU A 49 -6.52 -0.26 -1.68
C LEU A 49 -7.32 -0.68 -0.44
N THR A 50 -7.43 -1.98 -0.21
CA THR A 50 -8.10 -2.52 0.99
C THR A 50 -7.06 -2.83 2.06
N LEU A 51 -7.26 -2.30 3.27
CA LEU A 51 -6.41 -2.49 4.43
C LEU A 51 -7.07 -3.46 5.41
N SER A 52 -6.93 -4.76 5.16
CA SER A 52 -7.43 -5.83 6.03
C SER A 52 -6.40 -6.14 7.14
N LEU A 53 -6.04 -5.12 7.92
CA LEU A 53 -5.01 -5.20 8.94
C LEU A 53 -5.49 -5.99 10.17
N ASN A 54 -4.57 -6.69 10.84
CA ASN A 54 -4.90 -7.44 12.05
C ASN A 54 -5.39 -6.51 13.17
N GLU A 55 -6.66 -6.63 13.54
CA GLU A 55 -7.31 -5.75 14.51
C GLU A 55 -6.87 -5.98 15.96
N LYS A 56 -6.10 -7.04 16.24
CA LYS A 56 -5.62 -7.33 17.61
C LYS A 56 -4.54 -6.36 18.08
N THR A 57 -3.91 -5.62 17.18
CA THR A 57 -2.84 -4.66 17.49
C THR A 57 -3.08 -3.34 16.77
N ALA A 58 -3.05 -2.23 17.51
CA ALA A 58 -3.03 -0.90 16.89
C ALA A 58 -1.82 -0.78 15.96
N THR A 59 -2.07 -0.55 14.67
CA THR A 59 -1.04 -0.38 13.65
C THR A 59 -0.93 1.10 13.31
N ILE A 60 0.27 1.66 13.42
CA ILE A 60 0.59 3.00 12.92
C ILE A 60 1.30 2.84 11.58
N TYR A 61 0.79 3.49 10.55
CA TYR A 61 1.43 3.55 9.24
C TYR A 61 2.02 4.95 9.02
N HIS A 62 3.32 5.03 8.79
CA HIS A 62 4.04 6.30 8.59
C HIS A 62 4.09 6.74 7.13
N GLY A 63 3.86 5.81 6.19
CA GLY A 63 3.95 6.08 4.76
C GLY A 63 2.78 6.90 4.21
N ASN A 64 2.79 7.09 2.91
CA ASN A 64 1.90 7.97 2.20
C ASN A 64 1.02 7.22 1.18
N PHE A 65 -0.23 7.66 1.05
CA PHE A 65 -1.16 7.27 -0.02
C PHE A 65 -1.35 8.46 -0.97
N LYS A 66 -1.24 8.26 -2.29
CA LYS A 66 -1.27 9.37 -3.26
C LYS A 66 -2.10 9.06 -4.51
N ASN A 67 -2.58 10.14 -5.15
CA ASN A 67 -3.23 10.19 -6.47
C ASN A 67 -4.55 9.39 -6.54
N ASP A 68 -4.76 8.60 -7.60
CA ASP A 68 -6.02 7.93 -7.92
C ASP A 68 -6.22 6.66 -7.07
N LEU A 69 -6.14 6.82 -5.74
CA LEU A 69 -6.19 5.73 -4.78
C LEU A 69 -7.36 5.93 -3.80
N SER A 70 -8.32 5.01 -3.83
CA SER A 70 -9.36 4.92 -2.81
C SER A 70 -8.93 3.93 -1.74
N VAL A 71 -8.77 4.38 -0.50
CA VAL A 71 -8.33 3.53 0.62
C VAL A 71 -9.53 3.14 1.47
N THR A 72 -9.71 1.84 1.71
CA THR A 72 -10.79 1.28 2.53
C THR A 72 -10.22 0.35 3.58
N LYS A 73 -10.83 0.31 4.77
CA LYS A 73 -10.49 -0.64 5.85
C LYS A 73 -11.47 -1.79 5.86
#